data_AF-A0A7V9ZFE0-F1
#
_entry.id   AF-A0A7V9ZFE0-F1
#
_cell.length_a   1.000
_cell.length_b   1.000
_cell.length_c   1.000
_cell.angle_alpha   90.00
_cell.angle_beta   90.00
_cell.angle_gamma   90.00
#
_symmetry.space_group_name_H-M   'P 1'
#
loop_
_entity.id
_entity.type
_entity.pdbx_description
1 polymer ?
#
loop_
_entity_poly.entity_id
_entity_poly.type
_entity_poly.pdbx_seq_one_letter_code
_entity_poly.pdbx_strand_id
1 'polypeptide(L)'
;VWDKLLGLSVFPRQLAQKEIAFYLTKQNKYGLPLDSRSTYTKLDWTIWTATLADRQQDFEAIVSPVYDFLNDSPSRVPMTDWYFTDTAKQSGFQARPVVGGVFIKLLADEATWKKWAGRAQKVTGEWAPMPTAPKVVIVEPGSKPDGVIWRYTTECPREGWMRAGFNDHQWKQGPGGFGTDGTPGAIVRTRWDTPDIYVRREITVPDGVDTKSLQLYVHHDEDAEIYLNGVLAAKPTGFTGDYDVIEMLPAAKAALKPGKNLLAVHCLQRTGGQYIDVGLAQVKQ
;
A
#
# COMPACT_ATOMS: atom_id res chain seq x y z
N VAL A 1 11.09 -0.25 5.32
CA VAL A 1 11.34 -0.02 6.77
C VAL A 1 11.14 1.44 7.19
N TRP A 2 11.71 2.43 6.47
CA TRP A 2 11.59 3.85 6.82
C TRP A 2 10.16 4.38 6.87
N ASP A 3 9.29 3.91 5.98
CA ASP A 3 7.87 4.26 5.98
C ASP A 3 7.20 4.01 7.36
N LYS A 4 7.47 2.83 7.95
CA LYS A 4 7.04 2.46 9.30
C LYS A 4 7.72 3.29 10.39
N LEU A 5 9.04 3.45 10.31
CA LEU A 5 9.84 4.16 11.32
C LEU A 5 9.46 5.63 11.45
N LEU A 6 9.18 6.26 10.31
CA LEU A 6 8.88 7.68 10.23
C LEU A 6 7.37 7.96 10.22
N GLY A 7 6.54 6.91 10.23
CA GLY A 7 5.08 7.03 10.24
C GLY A 7 4.50 7.70 8.99
N LEU A 8 5.15 7.53 7.83
CA LEU A 8 4.80 8.30 6.62
C LEU A 8 3.54 7.78 5.93
N SER A 9 3.20 6.50 6.15
CA SER A 9 2.04 5.82 5.54
C SER A 9 2.03 5.93 4.01
N VAL A 10 3.21 5.82 3.39
CA VAL A 10 3.42 5.85 1.93
C VAL A 10 2.95 4.55 1.30
N PHE A 11 3.14 3.42 1.98
CA PHE A 11 2.73 2.11 1.48
C PHE A 11 1.63 1.49 2.33
N PRO A 12 0.67 0.76 1.72
CA PRO A 12 -0.30 -0.02 2.47
C PRO A 12 0.40 -1.03 3.39
N ARG A 13 -0.06 -1.16 4.63
CA ARG A 13 0.54 -2.08 5.62
C ARG A 13 0.61 -3.54 5.13
N GLN A 14 -0.37 -3.94 4.31
CA GLN A 14 -0.46 -5.28 3.74
C GLN A 14 0.70 -5.59 2.77
N LEU A 15 1.32 -4.57 2.17
CA LEU A 15 2.47 -4.78 1.27
C LEU A 15 3.64 -5.43 2.00
N ALA A 16 3.98 -4.92 3.19
CA ALA A 16 5.04 -5.49 4.02
C ALA A 16 4.75 -6.96 4.40
N GLN A 17 3.48 -7.28 4.68
CA GLN A 17 3.06 -8.65 5.01
C GLN A 17 3.20 -9.59 3.80
N LYS A 18 2.77 -9.15 2.62
CA LYS A 18 2.94 -9.89 1.35
C LYS A 18 4.42 -10.12 1.04
N GLU A 19 5.27 -9.10 1.21
CA GLU A 19 6.71 -9.20 0.99
C GLU A 19 7.37 -10.19 1.95
N ILE A 20 7.09 -10.10 3.26
CA ILE A 20 7.64 -11.03 4.24
C ILE A 20 7.23 -12.47 3.94
N ALA A 21 5.95 -12.71 3.65
CA ALA A 21 5.45 -14.04 3.29
C ALA A 21 6.19 -14.60 2.05
N PHE A 22 6.41 -13.76 1.03
CA PHE A 22 7.18 -14.14 -0.15
C PHE A 22 8.64 -14.44 0.18
N TYR A 23 9.33 -13.56 0.91
CA TYR A 23 10.75 -13.69 1.22
C TYR A 23 11.06 -14.93 2.08
N LEU A 24 10.17 -15.33 2.97
CA LEU A 24 10.31 -16.58 3.73
C LEU A 24 10.42 -17.81 2.81
N THR A 25 9.86 -17.75 1.59
CA THR A 25 9.95 -18.85 0.61
C THR A 25 11.22 -18.83 -0.25
N LYS A 26 12.07 -17.80 -0.14
CA LYS A 26 13.20 -17.54 -1.05
C LYS A 26 14.58 -17.60 -0.40
N GLN A 27 14.66 -18.07 0.84
CA GLN A 27 15.92 -18.07 1.59
C GLN A 27 16.85 -19.21 1.16
N ASN A 28 18.15 -18.92 1.14
CA ASN A 28 19.21 -19.91 1.05
C ASN A 28 19.82 -20.14 2.44
N LYS A 29 20.78 -21.08 2.54
CA LYS A 29 21.42 -21.47 3.82
C LYS A 29 21.93 -20.27 4.63
N TYR A 30 22.48 -19.26 3.97
CA TYR A 30 23.16 -18.13 4.63
C TYR A 30 22.43 -16.79 4.47
N GLY A 31 21.20 -16.78 3.96
CA GLY A 31 20.40 -15.56 3.88
C GLY A 31 19.42 -15.50 2.73
N LEU A 32 18.68 -14.40 2.69
CA LEU A 32 17.77 -14.02 1.63
C LEU A 32 18.54 -13.33 0.49
N PRO A 33 18.49 -13.84 -0.77
CA PRO A 33 19.08 -13.14 -1.91
C PRO A 33 18.41 -11.79 -2.17
N LEU A 34 19.23 -10.77 -2.48
CA LEU A 34 18.77 -9.42 -2.80
C LEU A 34 18.29 -9.29 -4.26
N ASP A 35 18.91 -10.04 -5.18
CA ASP A 35 18.63 -10.00 -6.61
C ASP A 35 18.12 -11.37 -7.05
N SER A 36 16.97 -11.44 -7.71
CA SER A 36 16.40 -12.72 -8.17
C SER A 36 17.25 -13.46 -9.20
N ARG A 37 18.28 -12.82 -9.76
CA ARG A 37 19.20 -13.37 -10.77
C ARG A 37 20.52 -13.83 -10.17
N SER A 38 20.73 -13.68 -8.87
CA SER A 38 21.98 -14.04 -8.20
C SER A 38 21.77 -14.50 -6.76
N THR A 39 22.76 -15.18 -6.20
CA THR A 39 22.70 -15.65 -4.80
C THR A 39 23.34 -14.66 -3.82
N TYR A 40 23.85 -13.50 -4.27
CA TYR A 40 24.37 -12.51 -3.34
C TYR A 40 23.27 -11.78 -2.57
N THR A 41 23.63 -11.27 -1.39
CA THR A 41 22.79 -10.38 -0.60
C THR A 41 23.59 -9.28 0.07
N LYS A 42 22.89 -8.29 0.63
CA LYS A 42 23.47 -7.32 1.55
C LYS A 42 23.04 -7.62 2.99
N LEU A 43 24.01 -7.59 3.92
CA LEU A 43 23.78 -7.88 5.34
C LEU A 43 22.72 -6.94 5.94
N ASP A 44 22.96 -5.63 5.82
CA ASP A 44 22.08 -4.58 6.31
C ASP A 44 20.70 -4.67 5.66
N TRP A 45 20.64 -4.84 4.34
CA TRP A 45 19.37 -5.03 3.63
C TRP A 45 18.57 -6.20 4.17
N THR A 46 19.20 -7.34 4.44
CA THR A 46 18.51 -8.53 4.98
C THR A 46 17.86 -8.21 6.33
N ILE A 47 18.55 -7.50 7.22
CA ILE A 47 17.99 -7.09 8.52
C ILE A 47 16.89 -6.03 8.36
N TRP A 48 17.04 -5.10 7.41
CA TRP A 48 16.01 -4.10 7.10
C TRP A 48 14.73 -4.73 6.58
N THR A 49 14.87 -5.73 5.70
CA THR A 49 13.77 -6.56 5.20
C THR A 49 13.12 -7.31 6.34
N ALA A 50 13.89 -8.03 7.16
CA ALA A 50 13.35 -8.75 8.31
C ALA A 50 12.57 -7.83 9.27
N THR A 51 13.02 -6.59 9.45
CA THR A 51 12.39 -5.60 10.35
C THR A 51 10.97 -5.19 9.90
N LEU A 52 10.58 -5.47 8.65
CA LEU A 52 9.21 -5.30 8.18
C LEU A 52 8.24 -6.32 8.80
N ALA A 53 8.73 -7.47 9.28
CA ALA A 53 7.89 -8.51 9.88
C ALA A 53 7.13 -8.01 11.11
N ASP A 54 5.83 -8.30 11.16
CA ASP A 54 4.98 -8.06 12.33
C ASP A 54 5.23 -9.12 13.43
N ARG A 55 5.52 -10.37 13.04
CA ARG A 55 5.75 -11.48 13.98
C ARG A 55 7.23 -11.67 14.26
N GLN A 56 7.57 -11.88 15.53
CA GLN A 56 8.95 -12.17 15.96
C GLN A 56 9.53 -13.41 15.26
N GLN A 57 8.71 -14.46 15.10
CA GLN A 57 9.12 -15.69 14.42
C GLN A 57 9.54 -15.44 12.96
N ASP A 58 8.83 -14.58 12.22
CA ASP A 58 9.15 -14.27 10.83
C ASP A 58 10.43 -13.44 10.74
N PHE A 59 10.62 -12.50 11.66
CA PHE A 59 11.86 -11.75 11.80
C PHE A 59 13.04 -12.71 12.03
N GLU A 60 12.93 -13.61 13.01
CA GLU A 60 13.96 -14.58 13.34
C GLU A 60 14.24 -15.53 12.18
N ALA A 61 13.21 -16.02 11.49
CA ALA A 61 13.38 -16.90 10.34
C ALA A 61 14.20 -16.27 9.20
N ILE A 62 14.14 -14.94 9.02
CA ILE A 62 14.96 -14.22 8.02
C ILE A 62 16.37 -13.91 8.56
N VAL A 63 16.51 -13.70 9.87
CA VAL A 63 17.78 -13.30 10.50
C VAL A 63 18.67 -14.50 10.85
N SER A 64 18.11 -15.66 11.22
CA SER A 64 18.89 -16.83 11.61
C SER A 64 19.94 -17.26 10.56
N PRO A 65 19.65 -17.28 9.24
CA PRO A 65 20.67 -17.59 8.24
C PRO A 65 21.86 -16.59 8.21
N VAL A 66 21.66 -15.36 8.67
CA VAL A 66 22.75 -14.37 8.82
C VAL A 66 23.70 -14.79 9.95
N TYR A 67 23.18 -15.39 11.02
CA TYR A 67 24.02 -15.96 12.08
C TYR A 67 24.88 -17.11 11.53
N ASP A 68 24.28 -18.00 10.75
CA ASP A 68 25.00 -19.11 10.10
C ASP A 68 26.08 -18.60 9.14
N PHE A 69 25.78 -17.54 8.37
CA PHE A 69 26.77 -16.84 7.55
C PHE A 69 27.98 -16.38 8.38
N LEU A 70 27.74 -15.65 9.48
CA LEU A 70 28.81 -15.10 10.30
C LEU A 70 29.65 -16.17 10.99
N ASN A 71 29.04 -17.32 11.31
CA ASN A 71 29.72 -18.45 11.92
C ASN A 71 30.54 -19.28 10.90
N ASP A 72 29.95 -19.55 9.74
CA ASP A 72 30.50 -20.51 8.75
C ASP A 72 31.36 -19.83 7.67
N SER A 73 31.39 -18.49 7.59
CA SER A 73 32.05 -17.81 6.48
C SER A 73 33.52 -18.21 6.34
N PRO A 74 33.95 -18.66 5.14
CA PRO A 74 35.35 -18.97 4.89
C PRO A 74 36.21 -17.71 4.72
N SER A 75 35.58 -16.54 4.55
CA SER A 75 36.25 -15.27 4.30
C SER A 75 36.84 -14.72 5.60
N ARG A 76 38.17 -14.59 5.67
CA ARG A 76 38.90 -14.05 6.83
C ARG A 76 38.98 -12.53 6.80
N VAL A 77 37.82 -11.88 6.76
CA VAL A 77 37.67 -10.42 6.72
C VAL A 77 36.74 -9.95 7.84
N PRO A 78 36.83 -8.69 8.29
CA PRO A 78 35.81 -8.12 9.17
C PRO A 78 34.41 -8.22 8.54
N MET A 79 33.37 -8.33 9.38
CA MET A 79 31.96 -8.53 8.97
C MET A 79 31.64 -7.79 7.67
N THR A 80 31.50 -8.55 6.59
CA THR A 80 31.20 -8.02 5.26
C THR A 80 29.71 -7.77 5.14
N ASP A 81 29.37 -6.69 4.44
CA ASP A 81 27.99 -6.39 4.10
C ASP A 81 27.58 -6.92 2.72
N TRP A 82 28.45 -7.61 1.96
CA TRP A 82 28.10 -8.18 0.66
C TRP A 82 28.72 -9.57 0.45
N TYR A 83 27.86 -10.57 0.44
CA TYR A 83 28.25 -11.97 0.45
C TYR A 83 27.24 -12.85 -0.31
N PHE A 84 27.66 -14.05 -0.63
CA PHE A 84 26.83 -15.06 -1.31
C PHE A 84 26.07 -15.93 -0.29
N THR A 85 24.75 -16.00 -0.43
CA THR A 85 23.83 -16.67 0.50
C THR A 85 23.85 -18.21 0.40
N ASP A 86 24.51 -18.76 -0.62
CA ASP A 86 24.69 -20.20 -0.85
C ASP A 86 26.03 -20.73 -0.33
N THR A 87 27.07 -19.89 -0.30
CA THR A 87 28.46 -20.28 0.00
C THR A 87 29.09 -19.53 1.17
N ALA A 88 28.42 -18.51 1.71
CA ALA A 88 28.94 -17.61 2.75
C ALA A 88 30.22 -16.83 2.36
N LYS A 89 30.63 -16.89 1.09
CA LYS A 89 31.80 -16.18 0.58
C LYS A 89 31.49 -14.71 0.41
N GLN A 90 32.42 -13.86 0.81
CA GLN A 90 32.41 -12.43 0.47
C GLN A 90 32.37 -12.23 -1.05
N SER A 91 31.62 -11.22 -1.51
CA SER A 91 31.56 -10.82 -2.92
C SER A 91 32.47 -9.61 -3.25
N GLY A 92 32.80 -8.77 -2.26
CA GLY A 92 33.91 -7.81 -2.38
C GLY A 92 33.96 -6.68 -1.34
N PHE A 93 32.84 -6.32 -0.73
CA PHE A 93 32.82 -5.25 0.28
C PHE A 93 33.29 -5.75 1.66
N GLN A 94 33.94 -4.91 2.45
CA GLN A 94 34.39 -5.23 3.81
C GLN A 94 34.65 -3.95 4.61
N ALA A 95 34.53 -4.04 5.95
CA ALA A 95 34.87 -2.96 6.88
C ALA A 95 34.21 -1.60 6.55
N ARG A 96 32.97 -1.62 6.07
CA ARG A 96 32.21 -0.41 5.73
C ARG A 96 31.23 -0.03 6.84
N PRO A 97 31.00 1.28 7.08
CA PRO A 97 30.05 1.74 8.09
C PRO A 97 28.60 1.32 7.80
N VAL A 98 28.29 0.93 6.56
CA VAL A 98 26.98 0.40 6.14
C VAL A 98 26.52 -0.78 7.02
N VAL A 99 27.47 -1.56 7.57
CA VAL A 99 27.20 -2.64 8.52
C VAL A 99 26.39 -2.17 9.74
N GLY A 100 26.46 -0.88 10.11
CA GLY A 100 25.61 -0.30 11.16
C GLY A 100 24.10 -0.46 10.90
N GLY A 101 23.69 -0.72 9.65
CA GLY A 101 22.31 -1.02 9.30
C GLY A 101 21.71 -2.22 10.04
N VAL A 102 22.51 -3.12 10.61
CA VAL A 102 22.02 -4.22 11.45
C VAL A 102 21.28 -3.76 12.71
N PHE A 103 21.52 -2.52 13.16
CA PHE A 103 20.85 -1.95 14.34
C PHE A 103 19.45 -1.39 14.05
N ILE A 104 18.96 -1.43 12.80
CA ILE A 104 17.67 -0.86 12.42
C ILE A 104 16.50 -1.42 13.24
N LYS A 105 16.56 -2.69 13.66
CA LYS A 105 15.52 -3.31 14.48
C LYS A 105 15.40 -2.65 15.86
N LEU A 106 16.53 -2.20 16.43
CA LEU A 106 16.54 -1.47 17.70
C LEU A 106 15.92 -0.08 17.55
N LEU A 107 16.08 0.55 16.39
CA LEU A 107 15.41 1.81 16.06
C LEU A 107 13.90 1.61 15.85
N ALA A 108 13.51 0.46 15.27
CA ALA A 108 12.12 0.12 15.00
C ALA A 108 11.31 -0.30 16.23
N ASP A 109 11.99 -0.76 17.28
CA ASP A 109 11.35 -1.07 18.54
C ASP A 109 11.34 0.19 19.43
N GLU A 110 10.19 0.85 19.51
CA GLU A 110 10.05 2.13 20.21
C GLU A 110 10.46 2.05 21.68
N ALA A 111 10.15 0.93 22.35
CA ALA A 111 10.51 0.72 23.75
C ALA A 111 12.03 0.64 23.94
N THR A 112 12.71 -0.14 23.10
CA THR A 112 14.17 -0.28 23.09
C THR A 112 14.85 1.01 22.71
N TRP A 113 14.39 1.68 21.65
CA TRP A 113 14.88 2.99 21.26
C TRP A 113 14.79 3.99 22.41
N LYS A 114 13.60 4.19 23.00
CA LYS A 114 13.40 5.13 24.13
C LYS A 114 14.31 4.80 25.31
N LYS A 115 14.48 3.52 25.64
CA LYS A 115 15.36 3.06 26.74
C LYS A 115 16.80 3.51 26.53
N TRP A 116 17.34 3.38 25.33
CA TRP A 116 18.75 3.69 25.06
C TRP A 116 18.97 5.17 24.72
N ALA A 117 18.05 5.79 23.98
CA ALA A 117 18.08 7.23 23.70
C ALA A 117 18.00 8.05 24.99
N GLY A 118 17.18 7.65 25.96
CA GLY A 118 17.09 8.32 27.26
C GLY A 118 18.37 8.26 28.11
N ARG A 119 19.36 7.43 27.75
CA ARG A 119 20.65 7.34 28.43
C ARG A 119 21.74 8.19 27.79
N ALA A 120 21.52 8.67 26.57
CA ALA A 120 22.52 9.45 25.86
C ALA A 120 22.62 10.86 26.48
N GLN A 121 23.86 11.30 26.71
CA GLN A 121 24.13 12.64 27.27
C GLN A 121 23.65 13.77 26.35
N LYS A 122 23.53 13.49 25.04
CA LYS A 122 23.01 14.41 24.04
C LYS A 122 22.31 13.61 22.93
N VAL A 123 21.01 13.82 22.78
CA VAL A 123 20.19 13.29 21.66
C VAL A 123 19.63 14.40 20.77
N THR A 124 19.89 15.66 21.14
CA THR A 124 19.42 16.85 20.43
C THR A 124 20.53 17.39 19.52
N GLY A 125 20.16 17.80 18.32
CA GLY A 125 21.03 18.36 17.29
C GLY A 125 20.23 19.13 16.25
N GLU A 126 20.90 19.84 15.36
CA GLU A 126 20.28 20.48 14.19
C GLU A 126 19.97 19.41 13.14
N TRP A 127 18.88 18.67 13.36
CA TRP A 127 18.38 17.67 12.42
C TRP A 127 17.35 18.29 11.48
N ALA A 128 17.23 17.73 10.28
CA ALA A 128 16.11 18.06 9.40
C ALA A 128 14.79 17.78 10.14
N PRO A 129 13.76 18.66 9.99
CA PRO A 129 12.47 18.39 10.60
C PRO A 129 11.89 17.09 10.03
N MET A 130 11.11 16.39 10.85
CA MET A 130 10.31 15.28 10.35
C MET A 130 9.42 15.78 9.20
N PRO A 131 9.28 15.01 8.12
CA PRO A 131 8.35 15.37 7.06
C PRO A 131 6.94 15.47 7.65
N THR A 132 6.19 16.49 7.25
CA THR A 132 4.78 16.62 7.63
C THR A 132 4.00 15.50 6.95
N ALA A 133 3.30 14.69 7.74
CA ALA A 133 2.42 13.67 7.20
C ALA A 133 1.30 14.34 6.38
N PRO A 134 0.94 13.78 5.21
CA PRO A 134 -0.12 14.33 4.41
C PRO A 134 -1.46 14.29 5.16
N LYS A 135 -2.18 15.41 5.15
CA LYS A 135 -3.54 15.53 5.68
C LYS A 135 -4.54 15.17 4.58
N VAL A 136 -5.33 14.14 4.81
CA VAL A 136 -6.42 13.74 3.93
C VAL A 136 -7.72 14.44 4.35
N VAL A 137 -8.32 15.20 3.44
CA VAL A 137 -9.62 15.85 3.64
C VAL A 137 -10.60 15.28 2.62
N ILE A 138 -11.65 14.60 3.10
CA ILE A 138 -12.69 14.05 2.23
C ILE A 138 -13.45 15.23 1.58
N VAL A 139 -13.48 15.25 0.25
CA VAL A 139 -14.18 16.25 -0.57
C VAL A 139 -15.57 15.75 -0.93
N GLU A 140 -15.64 14.51 -1.37
CA GLU A 140 -16.87 13.81 -1.70
C GLU A 140 -16.75 12.42 -1.04
N PRO A 141 -17.62 12.06 -0.09
CA PRO A 141 -17.52 10.76 0.57
C PRO A 141 -17.77 9.65 -0.45
N GLY A 142 -17.22 8.45 -0.23
CA GLY A 142 -17.76 7.27 -0.90
C GLY A 142 -19.15 6.98 -0.32
N SER A 143 -19.18 6.14 0.69
CA SER A 143 -20.37 5.72 1.43
C SER A 143 -19.99 5.48 2.90
N LYS A 144 -19.04 6.25 3.42
CA LYS A 144 -18.58 6.25 4.82
C LYS A 144 -18.48 7.71 5.28
N PRO A 145 -19.12 8.11 6.41
CA PRO A 145 -19.88 7.26 7.34
C PRO A 145 -21.29 6.89 6.87
N ASP A 146 -21.91 7.66 5.98
CA ASP A 146 -23.30 7.46 5.53
C ASP A 146 -23.38 6.81 4.16
N GLY A 147 -24.45 6.05 3.90
CA GLY A 147 -24.69 5.46 2.59
C GLY A 147 -25.11 6.50 1.56
N VAL A 148 -24.43 6.54 0.40
CA VAL A 148 -24.82 7.38 -0.74
C VAL A 148 -25.43 6.49 -1.82
N ILE A 149 -26.50 6.94 -2.49
CA ILE A 149 -27.16 6.14 -3.53
C ILE A 149 -26.33 6.12 -4.81
N TRP A 150 -26.12 4.92 -5.34
CA TRP A 150 -25.53 4.65 -6.64
C TRP A 150 -26.53 3.94 -7.55
N ARG A 151 -26.34 4.07 -8.86
CA ARG A 151 -26.91 3.15 -9.85
C ARG A 151 -25.93 2.03 -10.11
N TYR A 152 -26.41 0.80 -10.24
CA TYR A 152 -25.55 -0.35 -10.48
C TYR A 152 -26.16 -1.46 -11.34
N THR A 153 -25.29 -2.23 -11.99
CA THR A 153 -25.61 -3.48 -12.67
C THR A 153 -24.47 -4.47 -12.48
N THR A 154 -24.77 -5.77 -12.56
CA THR A 154 -23.78 -6.87 -12.54
C THR A 154 -23.64 -7.52 -13.92
N GLU A 155 -24.38 -7.04 -14.90
CA GLU A 155 -24.27 -7.44 -16.30
C GLU A 155 -23.41 -6.43 -17.05
N CYS A 156 -22.54 -6.92 -17.94
CA CYS A 156 -21.69 -6.07 -18.77
C CYS A 156 -22.53 -5.06 -19.56
N PRO A 157 -22.40 -3.75 -19.28
CA PRO A 157 -23.20 -2.73 -19.94
C PRO A 157 -22.68 -2.45 -21.36
N ARG A 158 -23.49 -1.74 -22.15
CA ARG A 158 -23.09 -1.30 -23.48
C ARG A 158 -21.88 -0.36 -23.42
N GLU A 159 -21.17 -0.26 -24.54
CA GLU A 159 -20.03 0.64 -24.69
C GLU A 159 -20.39 2.08 -24.30
N GLY A 160 -19.44 2.78 -23.65
CA GLY A 160 -19.60 4.18 -23.25
C GLY A 160 -20.39 4.39 -21.96
N TRP A 161 -20.70 3.33 -21.20
CA TRP A 161 -21.41 3.39 -19.91
C TRP A 161 -20.80 4.37 -18.89
N MET A 162 -19.50 4.57 -18.94
CA MET A 162 -18.75 5.49 -18.09
C MET A 162 -18.96 6.98 -18.44
N ARG A 163 -19.62 7.33 -19.55
CA ARG A 163 -19.81 8.73 -20.01
C ARG A 163 -21.07 9.37 -19.43
N ALA A 164 -21.03 10.68 -19.16
CA ALA A 164 -22.15 11.45 -18.59
C ALA A 164 -23.51 11.24 -19.29
N GLY A 165 -23.53 11.11 -20.62
CA GLY A 165 -24.76 10.95 -21.40
C GLY A 165 -25.34 9.53 -21.47
N PHE A 166 -24.73 8.53 -20.82
CA PHE A 166 -25.25 7.16 -20.88
C PHE A 166 -26.53 7.00 -20.06
N ASN A 167 -27.57 6.44 -20.69
CA ASN A 167 -28.84 6.15 -20.05
C ASN A 167 -28.77 4.86 -19.21
N ASP A 168 -28.71 5.03 -17.90
CA ASP A 168 -28.69 3.96 -16.89
C ASP A 168 -30.02 3.85 -16.11
N HIS A 169 -31.14 4.34 -16.66
CA HIS A 169 -32.43 4.31 -15.96
C HIS A 169 -32.92 2.90 -15.61
N GLN A 170 -32.45 1.88 -16.31
CA GLN A 170 -32.77 0.47 -16.05
C GLN A 170 -31.86 -0.16 -14.99
N TRP A 171 -30.81 0.53 -14.55
CA TRP A 171 -29.91 0.02 -13.53
C TRP A 171 -30.60 0.04 -12.17
N LYS A 172 -30.23 -0.92 -11.32
CA LYS A 172 -30.70 -0.98 -9.94
C LYS A 172 -30.14 0.21 -9.17
N GLN A 173 -30.78 0.58 -8.07
CA GLN A 173 -30.30 1.61 -7.15
C GLN A 173 -30.06 1.02 -5.78
N GLY A 174 -28.98 1.43 -5.12
CA GLY A 174 -28.63 0.97 -3.78
C GLY A 174 -27.59 1.88 -3.12
N PRO A 175 -27.57 1.95 -1.78
CA PRO A 175 -26.52 2.64 -1.05
C PRO A 175 -25.16 1.97 -1.30
N GLY A 176 -24.11 2.76 -1.50
CA GLY A 176 -22.77 2.26 -1.77
C GLY A 176 -22.11 1.59 -0.55
N GLY A 177 -20.95 1.00 -0.80
CA GLY A 177 -20.46 -0.14 -0.02
C GLY A 177 -21.05 -1.42 -0.59
N PHE A 178 -20.67 -1.73 -1.84
CA PHE A 178 -21.12 -2.92 -2.56
C PHE A 178 -20.19 -4.09 -2.26
N GLY A 179 -20.68 -5.18 -1.67
CA GLY A 179 -19.81 -6.31 -1.34
C GLY A 179 -20.50 -7.45 -0.60
N THR A 180 -19.71 -8.30 0.04
CA THR A 180 -20.16 -9.43 0.87
C THR A 180 -19.79 -9.23 2.33
N ASP A 181 -20.64 -9.75 3.23
CA ASP A 181 -20.36 -9.75 4.66
C ASP A 181 -19.07 -10.54 4.96
N GLY A 182 -18.25 -10.01 5.87
CA GLY A 182 -17.00 -10.64 6.28
C GLY A 182 -15.76 -10.15 5.52
N THR A 183 -15.91 -9.33 4.47
CA THR A 183 -14.77 -8.61 3.89
C THR A 183 -14.15 -7.66 4.92
N PRO A 184 -12.83 -7.74 5.21
CA PRO A 184 -12.18 -6.90 6.21
C PRO A 184 -12.39 -5.39 5.95
N GLY A 185 -12.81 -4.65 6.98
CA GLY A 185 -13.04 -3.20 6.91
C GLY A 185 -14.24 -2.76 6.06
N ALA A 186 -14.96 -3.69 5.44
CA ALA A 186 -16.11 -3.38 4.59
C ALA A 186 -17.32 -2.92 5.41
N ILE A 187 -17.99 -1.88 4.93
CA ILE A 187 -19.31 -1.48 5.42
C ILE A 187 -20.31 -1.77 4.31
N VAL A 188 -20.75 -3.02 4.23
CA VAL A 188 -21.64 -3.49 3.17
C VAL A 188 -23.05 -2.95 3.41
N ARG A 189 -23.56 -2.18 2.44
CA ARG A 189 -24.96 -1.70 2.44
C ARG A 189 -25.78 -2.21 1.27
N THR A 190 -25.12 -2.53 0.16
CA THR A 190 -25.75 -3.26 -0.94
C THR A 190 -24.96 -4.53 -1.18
N ARG A 191 -25.63 -5.69 -1.12
CA ARG A 191 -24.99 -6.96 -1.40
C ARG A 191 -24.61 -7.05 -2.88
N TRP A 192 -23.36 -7.40 -3.15
CA TRP A 192 -22.84 -7.76 -4.45
C TRP A 192 -21.99 -9.03 -4.27
N ASP A 193 -22.36 -10.12 -4.95
CA ASP A 193 -21.72 -11.44 -4.87
C ASP A 193 -21.51 -12.10 -6.24
N THR A 194 -21.41 -11.27 -7.30
CA THR A 194 -21.11 -11.71 -8.68
C THR A 194 -19.68 -11.35 -9.08
N PRO A 195 -19.14 -11.89 -10.19
CA PRO A 195 -17.79 -11.56 -10.66
C PRO A 195 -17.63 -10.08 -11.04
N ASP A 196 -18.66 -9.46 -11.60
CA ASP A 196 -18.60 -8.07 -12.07
C ASP A 196 -19.64 -7.22 -11.37
N ILE A 197 -19.27 -5.96 -11.10
CA ILE A 197 -20.19 -4.87 -10.82
C ILE A 197 -19.76 -3.62 -11.57
N TYR A 198 -20.75 -2.92 -12.10
CA TYR A 198 -20.62 -1.60 -12.69
C TYR A 198 -21.48 -0.66 -11.87
N VAL A 199 -20.87 0.36 -11.28
CA VAL A 199 -21.55 1.36 -10.46
C VAL A 199 -21.32 2.75 -11.02
N ARG A 200 -22.32 3.62 -10.90
CA ARG A 200 -22.27 5.01 -11.34
C ARG A 200 -23.01 5.91 -10.38
N ARG A 201 -22.50 7.12 -10.19
CA ARG A 201 -23.24 8.20 -9.55
C ARG A 201 -22.73 9.58 -9.97
N GLU A 202 -23.56 10.58 -9.74
CA GLU A 202 -23.13 11.97 -9.77
C GLU A 202 -22.40 12.32 -8.47
N ILE A 203 -21.33 13.10 -8.57
CA ILE A 203 -20.55 13.64 -7.46
C ILE A 203 -20.37 15.14 -7.62
N THR A 204 -20.10 15.84 -6.53
CA THR A 204 -19.86 17.29 -6.56
C THR A 204 -18.41 17.60 -6.20
N VAL A 205 -17.74 18.37 -7.04
CA VAL A 205 -16.44 18.97 -6.72
C VAL A 205 -16.69 20.43 -6.34
N PRO A 206 -16.53 20.84 -5.07
CA PRO A 206 -16.73 22.22 -4.66
C PRO A 206 -15.84 23.21 -5.42
N ASP A 207 -16.33 24.44 -5.59
CA ASP A 207 -15.53 25.53 -6.15
C ASP A 207 -14.29 25.79 -5.29
N GLY A 208 -13.16 26.09 -5.94
CA GLY A 208 -11.89 26.41 -5.27
C GLY A 208 -11.09 25.19 -4.77
N VAL A 209 -11.57 23.96 -4.98
CA VAL A 209 -10.78 22.74 -4.75
C VAL A 209 -9.61 22.70 -5.73
N ASP A 210 -8.38 22.64 -5.20
CA ASP A 210 -7.19 22.39 -6.02
C ASP A 210 -7.20 20.96 -6.58
N THR A 211 -7.50 20.84 -7.86
CA THR A 211 -7.58 19.56 -8.58
C THR A 211 -6.24 18.83 -8.65
N LYS A 212 -5.11 19.53 -8.45
CA LYS A 212 -3.78 18.88 -8.39
C LYS A 212 -3.64 18.01 -7.15
N SER A 213 -4.16 18.47 -6.02
CA SER A 213 -4.14 17.76 -4.74
C SER A 213 -5.23 16.68 -4.59
N LEU A 214 -6.14 16.60 -5.57
CA LEU A 214 -7.28 15.70 -5.51
C LEU A 214 -6.85 14.27 -5.86
N GLN A 215 -7.35 13.31 -5.09
CA GLN A 215 -7.13 11.89 -5.24
C GLN A 215 -8.46 11.14 -5.10
N LEU A 216 -8.49 9.90 -5.57
CA LEU A 216 -9.61 8.99 -5.33
C LEU A 216 -9.52 8.47 -3.90
N TYR A 217 -10.64 8.42 -3.20
CA TYR A 217 -10.74 7.80 -1.88
C TYR A 217 -11.46 6.46 -2.04
N VAL A 218 -10.73 5.35 -1.99
CA VAL A 218 -11.17 4.06 -2.53
C VAL A 218 -11.02 2.97 -1.49
N HIS A 219 -12.06 2.15 -1.33
CA HIS A 219 -11.93 0.82 -0.74
C HIS A 219 -12.44 -0.18 -1.79
N HIS A 220 -11.56 -1.08 -2.22
CA HIS A 220 -11.82 -2.06 -3.27
C HIS A 220 -11.26 -3.44 -2.93
N ASP A 221 -11.97 -4.46 -3.38
CA ASP A 221 -11.66 -5.89 -3.34
C ASP A 221 -12.48 -6.55 -4.49
N GLU A 222 -11.92 -6.91 -5.65
CA GLU A 222 -10.52 -6.85 -6.06
C GLU A 222 -10.25 -5.76 -7.12
N ASP A 223 -9.86 -6.15 -8.33
CA ASP A 223 -9.38 -5.24 -9.39
C ASP A 223 -10.49 -4.25 -9.78
N ALA A 224 -10.17 -2.96 -9.90
CA ALA A 224 -11.15 -1.96 -10.29
C ALA A 224 -10.65 -1.04 -11.42
N GLU A 225 -11.59 -0.51 -12.19
CA GLU A 225 -11.38 0.56 -13.16
C GLU A 225 -12.29 1.72 -12.79
N ILE A 226 -11.69 2.85 -12.43
CA ILE A 226 -12.40 4.03 -11.94
C ILE A 226 -12.34 5.12 -13.00
N TYR A 227 -13.48 5.71 -13.32
CA TYR A 227 -13.64 6.71 -14.37
C TYR A 227 -14.28 7.98 -13.83
N LEU A 228 -13.79 9.13 -14.28
CA LEU A 228 -14.37 10.44 -14.04
C LEU A 228 -14.75 11.08 -15.37
N ASN A 229 -16.03 11.41 -15.53
CA ASN A 229 -16.59 11.98 -16.76
C ASN A 229 -16.27 11.15 -18.03
N GLY A 230 -16.13 9.82 -17.88
CA GLY A 230 -15.78 8.90 -18.96
C GLY A 230 -14.29 8.76 -19.24
N VAL A 231 -13.42 9.42 -18.48
CA VAL A 231 -11.95 9.31 -18.58
C VAL A 231 -11.43 8.41 -17.47
N LEU A 232 -10.56 7.47 -17.81
CA LEU A 232 -9.94 6.57 -16.82
C LEU A 232 -9.13 7.38 -15.80
N ALA A 233 -9.47 7.23 -14.53
CA ALA A 233 -8.86 7.90 -13.40
C ALA A 233 -7.84 7.02 -12.67
N ALA A 234 -8.15 5.74 -12.46
CA ALA A 234 -7.20 4.77 -11.90
C ALA A 234 -7.61 3.34 -12.24
N LYS A 235 -6.64 2.42 -12.15
CA LYS A 235 -6.86 0.98 -12.29
C LYS A 235 -6.17 0.21 -11.16
N PRO A 236 -6.65 0.33 -9.91
CA PRO A 236 -6.04 -0.40 -8.81
C PRO A 236 -6.27 -1.91 -8.96
N THR A 237 -5.31 -2.71 -8.51
CA THR A 237 -5.34 -4.17 -8.59
C THR A 237 -5.18 -4.81 -7.22
N GLY A 238 -5.67 -6.03 -7.07
CA GLY A 238 -5.77 -6.69 -5.76
C GLY A 238 -6.80 -5.98 -4.89
N PHE A 239 -6.52 -5.87 -3.59
CA PHE A 239 -7.49 -5.38 -2.61
C PHE A 239 -6.86 -4.43 -1.58
N THR A 240 -7.73 -3.68 -0.90
CA THR A 240 -7.43 -2.81 0.24
C THR A 240 -8.21 -3.30 1.47
N GLY A 241 -7.74 -2.98 2.68
CA GLY A 241 -8.41 -3.40 3.93
C GLY A 241 -9.25 -2.31 4.60
N ASP A 242 -9.17 -1.08 4.10
CA ASP A 242 -10.01 0.08 4.44
C ASP A 242 -9.89 1.05 3.24
N TYR A 243 -10.44 2.26 3.36
CA TYR A 243 -10.27 3.29 2.34
C TYR A 243 -8.85 3.85 2.32
N ASP A 244 -8.24 3.82 1.14
CA ASP A 244 -6.97 4.45 0.83
C ASP A 244 -7.15 5.61 -0.15
N VAL A 245 -6.15 6.48 -0.25
CA VAL A 245 -6.09 7.52 -1.28
C VAL A 245 -5.22 7.07 -2.45
N ILE A 246 -5.75 7.20 -3.66
CA ILE A 246 -5.10 6.78 -4.90
C ILE A 246 -4.98 7.97 -5.84
N GLU A 247 -3.76 8.19 -6.33
CA GLU A 247 -3.47 9.25 -7.29
C GLU A 247 -4.23 9.01 -8.60
N MET A 248 -4.86 10.07 -9.12
CA MET A 248 -5.56 10.02 -10.40
C MET A 248 -4.60 10.24 -11.56
N LEU A 249 -4.86 9.57 -12.68
CA LEU A 249 -4.22 9.86 -13.96
C LEU A 249 -4.44 11.34 -14.36
N PRO A 250 -3.43 12.01 -14.94
CA PRO A 250 -3.52 13.43 -15.30
C PRO A 250 -4.72 13.77 -16.19
N ALA A 251 -5.09 12.86 -17.11
CA ALA A 251 -6.24 13.05 -18.00
C ALA A 251 -7.57 13.14 -17.25
N ALA A 252 -7.77 12.33 -16.19
CA ALA A 252 -8.97 12.39 -15.37
C ALA A 252 -8.99 13.65 -14.51
N LYS A 253 -7.85 14.08 -13.96
CA LYS A 253 -7.74 15.36 -13.24
C LYS A 253 -8.15 16.54 -14.13
N ALA A 254 -7.73 16.52 -15.40
CA ALA A 254 -8.09 17.54 -16.38
C ALA A 254 -9.57 17.47 -16.83
N ALA A 255 -10.21 16.31 -16.72
CA ALA A 255 -11.60 16.11 -17.08
C ALA A 255 -12.60 16.56 -15.99
N LEU A 256 -12.13 16.75 -14.76
CA LEU A 256 -12.94 17.26 -13.65
C LEU A 256 -13.31 18.72 -13.85
N LYS A 257 -14.51 19.06 -13.40
CA LYS A 257 -15.07 20.41 -13.44
C LYS A 257 -15.55 20.79 -12.05
N PRO A 258 -15.52 22.07 -11.66
CA PRO A 258 -16.28 22.51 -10.49
C PRO A 258 -17.76 22.17 -10.66
N GLY A 259 -18.41 21.79 -9.56
CA GLY A 259 -19.79 21.32 -9.54
C GLY A 259 -19.92 19.83 -9.91
N LYS A 260 -20.94 19.51 -10.72
CA LYS A 260 -21.37 18.13 -11.01
C LYS A 260 -20.39 17.40 -11.92
N ASN A 261 -20.01 16.19 -11.52
CA ASN A 261 -19.23 15.26 -12.31
C ASN A 261 -19.85 13.86 -12.22
N LEU A 262 -19.54 12.99 -13.18
CA LEU A 262 -19.91 11.59 -13.13
C LEU A 262 -18.73 10.75 -12.64
N LEU A 263 -18.97 9.96 -11.60
CA LEU A 263 -18.08 8.88 -11.15
C LEU A 263 -18.66 7.54 -11.60
N ALA A 264 -17.83 6.73 -12.24
CA ALA A 264 -18.19 5.43 -12.75
C ALA A 264 -17.09 4.41 -12.41
N VAL A 265 -17.46 3.22 -11.96
CA VAL A 265 -16.51 2.20 -11.51
C VAL A 265 -16.93 0.83 -12.00
N HIS A 266 -15.99 0.09 -12.58
CA HIS A 266 -16.12 -1.35 -12.79
C HIS A 266 -15.21 -2.04 -11.78
N CYS A 267 -15.72 -3.04 -11.08
CA CYS A 267 -14.91 -3.88 -10.20
C CYS A 267 -15.11 -5.34 -10.58
N LEU A 268 -13.98 -6.04 -10.70
CA LEU A 268 -13.86 -7.45 -11.06
C LEU A 268 -13.39 -8.23 -9.84
N GLN A 269 -14.27 -9.08 -9.33
CA GLN A 269 -13.99 -10.07 -8.31
C GLN A 269 -13.42 -11.35 -8.96
N ARG A 270 -12.28 -11.84 -8.46
CA ARG A 270 -11.70 -13.14 -8.87
C ARG A 270 -11.81 -14.18 -7.76
N THR A 271 -11.59 -13.80 -6.50
CA THR A 271 -11.62 -14.74 -5.37
C THR A 271 -11.77 -14.03 -4.02
N GLY A 272 -12.24 -14.74 -2.99
CA GLY A 272 -12.22 -14.26 -1.61
C GLY A 272 -13.30 -13.23 -1.29
N GLY A 273 -12.90 -12.16 -0.60
CA GLY A 273 -13.80 -11.05 -0.24
C GLY A 273 -14.11 -10.20 -1.46
N GLN A 274 -15.23 -9.48 -1.43
CA GLN A 274 -15.53 -8.47 -2.45
C GLN A 274 -16.08 -7.21 -1.82
N TYR A 275 -15.60 -6.08 -2.32
CA TYR A 275 -16.03 -4.76 -1.90
C TYR A 275 -15.69 -3.71 -2.96
N ILE A 276 -16.57 -2.73 -3.18
CA ILE A 276 -16.22 -1.52 -3.91
C ILE A 276 -17.00 -0.32 -3.39
N ASP A 277 -16.27 0.75 -3.12
CA ASP A 277 -16.82 2.08 -2.90
C ASP A 277 -15.76 3.16 -3.14
N VAL A 278 -16.18 4.29 -3.72
CA VAL A 278 -15.26 5.33 -4.20
C VAL A 278 -15.82 6.72 -3.91
N GLY A 279 -14.96 7.59 -3.39
CA GLY A 279 -15.17 9.02 -3.26
C GLY A 279 -13.96 9.83 -3.74
N LEU A 280 -13.88 11.08 -3.30
CA LEU A 280 -12.76 12.00 -3.56
C LEU A 280 -12.21 12.57 -2.26
N ALA A 281 -10.89 12.74 -2.21
CA ALA A 281 -10.22 13.43 -1.12
C ALA A 281 -9.12 14.37 -1.64
N GLN A 282 -8.87 15.45 -0.90
CA GLN A 282 -7.68 16.28 -1.06
C GLN A 282 -6.58 15.77 -0.14
N VAL A 283 -5.38 15.60 -0.68
CA VAL A 283 -4.18 15.27 0.08
C VAL A 283 -3.30 16.51 0.17
N LYS A 284 -3.16 17.07 1.38
CA LYS A 284 -2.42 18.30 1.66
C LYS A 284 -1.13 17.98 2.40
N GLN A 285 0.00 18.55 1.98
CA GLN A 285 1.27 18.48 2.71
C GLN A 285 1.35 19.56 3.80
#